data_AF-A0A8C4HM05-F1
#
_entry.id   AF-A0A8C4HM05-F1
#
_cell.length_a   1.000
_cell.length_b   1.000
_cell.length_c   1.000
_cell.angle_alpha   90.00
_cell.angle_beta   90.00
_cell.angle_gamma   90.00
#
_symmetry.space_group_name_H-M   'P 1'
#
loop_
_entity.id
_entity.type
_entity.pdbx_description
1 polymer ?
#
loop_
_entity_poly.entity_id
_entity_poly.type
_entity_poly.pdbx_seq_one_letter_code
_entity_poly.pdbx_strand_id
1 'polypeptide(L)'
;MAAYSRTQLLLLLLPLSLLCLCGFGSVLGLKAASGPAEPPNPPVLRAADPPAKDAPAAAAAAAAAAAGASPPRRATGWKLSEEEACREDLTRLCPKHTWTNNLAVLECLQDRREETDIAPDCNHLLWNYKLNLTTDPKFESVATEVCKKITFFFFLIRPINLSREERGRGYLVSCLVDHRGNISEYQCNQYITKMTSIIFSDYRLICGFMDKCKEDINTLRCGSINIGHKDVHSQGEVIACLERALVREAEQQDHVRPIKEECQRAILRVAELSSDDFHLDRHLYFSCRDDRERFCQNTQAGEGKVYKCLFNHKFEEAMSEKCRDALTTRQKLISQDYRVSYSLAKACKLDLRKQRCSLDTNLPRAREARLSYLLLCLEAAVHRGRPVSGECQGEMLDYRRMLMEDFSLSPEIVLHCRTEIEAHCSGLHRKGRTLHCLMRIGRGDRSTTVDSVCQSALQTLIQSADPGADYRIDRALNEACESVIQTACKHIRNGDPMILSCLMEHLYTEKMVEDCEHRLLELQYFISRDWK
;
A
#
# COMPACT_ATOMS: atom_id res chain seq x y z
N MET A 1 8.88 -16.36 -53.44
CA MET A 1 7.93 -16.01 -54.53
C MET A 1 6.61 -15.61 -53.88
N ALA A 2 5.82 -14.74 -54.50
CA ALA A 2 4.62 -14.16 -53.89
C ALA A 2 3.33 -14.68 -54.55
N ALA A 3 2.25 -14.72 -53.78
CA ALA A 3 0.88 -14.81 -54.27
C ALA A 3 -0.01 -13.94 -53.37
N TYR A 4 -0.91 -13.17 -53.97
CA TYR A 4 -1.83 -12.26 -53.30
C TYR A 4 -3.20 -12.92 -53.08
N SER A 5 -3.93 -12.48 -52.06
CA SER A 5 -5.40 -12.54 -52.05
C SER A 5 -5.96 -11.18 -51.63
N ARG A 6 -7.07 -10.79 -52.25
CA ARG A 6 -7.83 -9.55 -51.97
C ARG A 6 -9.24 -9.93 -51.55
N THR A 7 -9.85 -9.13 -50.70
CA THR A 7 -11.31 -9.08 -50.55
C THR A 7 -11.72 -7.65 -50.23
N GLN A 8 -12.94 -7.27 -50.60
CA GLN A 8 -13.30 -5.85 -50.81
C GLN A 8 -13.97 -5.20 -49.60
N LEU A 9 -13.63 -3.92 -49.41
CA LEU A 9 -14.38 -3.00 -48.55
C LEU A 9 -15.63 -2.52 -49.32
N LEU A 10 -16.78 -2.48 -48.67
CA LEU A 10 -18.04 -2.00 -49.27
C LEU A 10 -18.54 -0.76 -48.53
N LEU A 11 -18.54 0.39 -49.21
CA LEU A 11 -19.20 1.60 -48.73
C LEU A 11 -20.67 1.60 -49.17
N LEU A 12 -21.53 2.14 -48.31
CA LEU A 12 -22.83 2.68 -48.70
C LEU A 12 -22.88 4.17 -48.31
N LEU A 13 -23.61 4.96 -49.08
CA LEU A 13 -23.58 6.42 -49.08
C LEU A 13 -25.00 7.00 -49.22
N LEU A 14 -25.10 8.32 -48.96
CA LEU A 14 -26.22 9.23 -49.25
C LEU A 14 -27.45 9.17 -48.31
N PRO A 15 -28.24 10.27 -48.19
CA PRO A 15 -27.95 11.68 -48.53
C PRO A 15 -28.21 12.69 -47.39
N LEU A 16 -27.76 13.93 -47.59
CA LEU A 16 -28.13 15.10 -46.79
C LEU A 16 -29.25 15.89 -47.47
N SER A 17 -30.25 16.35 -46.71
CA SER A 17 -30.98 17.62 -46.89
C SER A 17 -31.99 17.78 -45.75
N LEU A 18 -32.44 18.94 -45.29
CA LEU A 18 -32.05 20.36 -45.35
C LEU A 18 -33.33 21.08 -44.86
N LEU A 19 -33.28 21.83 -43.75
CA LEU A 19 -34.01 23.11 -43.56
C LEU A 19 -33.92 23.60 -42.10
N CYS A 20 -33.63 24.88 -41.93
CA CYS A 20 -33.79 25.60 -40.66
C CYS A 20 -35.22 26.13 -40.54
N LEU A 21 -35.70 26.36 -39.32
CA LEU A 21 -36.61 27.47 -39.02
C LEU A 21 -36.54 27.82 -37.52
N CYS A 22 -36.31 29.09 -37.21
CA CYS A 22 -36.37 29.62 -35.85
C CYS A 22 -37.79 30.13 -35.56
N GLY A 23 -38.28 29.97 -34.34
CA GLY A 23 -39.61 30.47 -33.93
C GLY A 23 -39.65 30.85 -32.45
N PHE A 24 -40.03 32.09 -32.16
CA PHE A 24 -40.30 32.58 -30.80
C PHE A 24 -41.72 32.18 -30.36
N GLY A 25 -41.95 32.02 -29.06
CA GLY A 25 -43.28 31.83 -28.48
C GLY A 25 -43.27 32.01 -26.97
N SER A 26 -43.80 33.15 -26.49
CA SER A 26 -43.69 33.58 -25.09
C SER A 26 -45.04 34.00 -24.50
N VAL A 27 -45.25 33.62 -23.22
CA VAL A 27 -46.16 34.24 -22.23
C VAL A 27 -47.69 34.15 -22.48
N LEU A 28 -48.37 33.43 -21.59
CA LEU A 28 -49.52 33.86 -20.78
C LEU A 28 -49.93 32.71 -19.82
N GLY A 29 -50.22 32.88 -18.53
CA GLY A 29 -50.06 34.05 -17.67
C GLY A 29 -51.29 34.30 -16.76
N LEU A 30 -51.28 33.81 -15.52
CA LEU A 30 -52.27 34.15 -14.49
C LEU A 30 -51.60 34.63 -13.17
N LYS A 31 -52.24 35.60 -12.51
CA LYS A 31 -51.82 36.34 -11.29
C LYS A 31 -53.11 36.76 -10.56
N ALA A 32 -53.19 37.09 -9.27
CA ALA A 32 -52.26 37.11 -8.12
C ALA A 32 -53.12 36.83 -6.84
N ALA A 33 -52.81 37.11 -5.56
CA ALA A 33 -51.75 37.84 -4.83
C ALA A 33 -51.66 37.21 -3.40
N SER A 34 -51.35 37.83 -2.24
CA SER A 34 -50.96 39.18 -1.80
C SER A 34 -50.44 39.15 -0.35
N GLY A 35 -49.45 39.98 0.01
CA GLY A 35 -49.21 40.45 1.40
C GLY A 35 -48.23 39.62 2.27
N PRO A 36 -47.11 40.22 2.75
CA PRO A 36 -46.13 39.57 3.65
C PRO A 36 -46.16 40.10 5.10
N ALA A 37 -45.43 39.44 6.01
CA ALA A 37 -45.08 39.95 7.34
C ALA A 37 -43.71 39.42 7.85
N GLU A 38 -42.97 40.30 8.54
CA GLU A 38 -41.79 40.08 9.41
C GLU A 38 -42.20 40.49 10.86
N PRO A 39 -41.36 40.51 11.94
CA PRO A 39 -39.88 40.42 12.10
C PRO A 39 -39.52 39.33 13.18
N PRO A 40 -38.46 39.37 14.06
CA PRO A 40 -37.33 40.30 14.23
C PRO A 40 -35.91 39.71 14.45
N ASN A 41 -34.92 40.62 14.43
CA ASN A 41 -33.49 40.37 14.67
C ASN A 41 -33.05 40.62 16.13
N PRO A 42 -31.93 40.02 16.60
CA PRO A 42 -31.25 40.37 17.85
C PRO A 42 -30.49 41.72 17.77
N PRO A 43 -30.13 42.34 18.91
CA PRO A 43 -29.74 43.76 18.96
C PRO A 43 -28.26 44.06 18.69
N VAL A 44 -28.01 45.26 18.17
CA VAL A 44 -26.68 45.89 18.09
C VAL A 44 -26.47 46.83 19.28
N LEU A 45 -25.34 46.71 19.98
CA LEU A 45 -24.89 47.68 20.98
C LEU A 45 -23.77 48.56 20.42
N ARG A 46 -23.77 49.84 20.80
CA ARG A 46 -22.83 50.87 20.32
C ARG A 46 -21.58 50.97 21.19
N ALA A 47 -20.51 51.49 20.60
CA ALA A 47 -19.36 51.98 21.35
C ALA A 47 -19.74 53.19 22.23
N ALA A 48 -18.97 53.40 23.30
CA ALA A 48 -19.05 54.57 24.18
C ALA A 48 -17.64 55.09 24.45
N ASP A 49 -17.48 56.41 24.45
CA ASP A 49 -16.22 57.13 24.66
C ASP A 49 -15.90 57.37 26.16
N PRO A 50 -14.66 57.76 26.52
CA PRO A 50 -14.11 57.48 27.86
C PRO A 50 -14.36 58.55 28.93
N PRO A 51 -14.22 58.19 30.22
CA PRO A 51 -14.10 59.15 31.33
C PRO A 51 -12.72 59.84 31.37
N ALA A 52 -12.61 60.87 32.22
CA ALA A 52 -11.56 61.87 32.15
C ALA A 52 -10.22 61.51 32.86
N LYS A 53 -9.24 62.40 32.66
CA LYS A 53 -7.91 62.39 33.28
C LYS A 53 -7.99 62.67 34.78
N ASP A 54 -7.09 62.06 35.55
CA ASP A 54 -6.36 62.74 36.62
C ASP A 54 -4.95 62.16 36.75
N ALA A 55 -4.00 62.97 37.22
CA ALA A 55 -2.60 62.60 37.46
C ALA A 55 -2.03 63.49 38.58
N PRO A 56 -0.98 63.05 39.29
CA PRO A 56 0.34 63.49 38.85
C PRO A 56 1.46 62.43 38.97
N ALA A 57 2.62 62.77 38.41
CA ALA A 57 3.80 61.91 38.30
C ALA A 57 4.66 61.82 39.57
N ALA A 58 5.45 60.74 39.69
CA ALA A 58 6.72 60.74 40.41
C ALA A 58 7.69 59.65 39.89
N ALA A 59 8.99 59.90 40.07
CA ALA A 59 10.09 58.92 40.11
C ALA A 59 10.29 57.98 38.90
N ALA A 60 10.94 58.49 37.84
CA ALA A 60 11.82 57.68 36.99
C ALA A 60 13.28 57.79 37.51
N ALA A 61 13.83 56.70 38.05
CA ALA A 61 15.25 56.53 38.39
C ALA A 61 15.54 55.02 38.56
N ALA A 62 16.69 54.46 38.15
CA ALA A 62 17.84 55.03 37.46
C ALA A 62 18.42 54.03 36.44
N ALA A 63 19.29 54.50 35.54
CA ALA A 63 20.03 53.66 34.59
C ALA A 63 21.54 53.83 34.78
N ALA A 64 22.30 52.75 34.49
CA ALA A 64 23.77 52.65 34.57
C ALA A 64 24.35 52.73 36.02
N ALA A 65 25.49 52.13 36.36
CA ALA A 65 26.48 51.41 35.56
C ALA A 65 27.22 50.33 36.39
N ALA A 66 27.58 49.20 35.76
CA ALA A 66 28.82 48.44 36.00
C ALA A 66 28.97 47.37 34.91
N ALA A 67 30.17 47.21 34.34
CA ALA A 67 30.43 46.18 33.33
C ALA A 67 31.14 44.97 33.97
N GLY A 68 30.68 43.76 33.66
CA GLY A 68 31.28 42.50 34.08
C GLY A 68 31.03 41.42 33.02
N ALA A 69 31.91 41.32 32.04
CA ALA A 69 31.67 40.49 30.87
C ALA A 69 31.87 38.99 31.17
N SER A 70 30.89 38.19 30.78
CA SER A 70 31.04 36.76 30.50
C SER A 70 30.05 36.42 29.37
N PRO A 71 30.42 35.55 28.41
CA PRO A 71 29.61 35.36 27.22
C PRO A 71 28.25 34.74 27.58
N PRO A 72 27.15 35.14 26.91
CA PRO A 72 25.88 34.45 27.07
C PRO A 72 26.09 32.98 26.70
N ARG A 73 25.79 32.08 27.64
CA ARG A 73 25.79 30.64 27.38
C ARG A 73 24.89 30.38 26.16
N ARG A 74 25.35 29.54 25.22
CA ARG A 74 24.49 29.05 24.13
C ARG A 74 23.17 28.58 24.76
N ALA A 75 22.05 29.14 24.29
CA ALA A 75 20.74 28.70 24.76
C ALA A 75 20.64 27.19 24.56
N THR A 76 20.41 26.46 25.65
CA THR A 76 20.16 25.02 25.61
C THR A 76 18.89 24.82 24.81
N GLY A 77 19.02 24.24 23.61
CA GLY A 77 17.87 23.98 22.74
C GLY A 77 16.82 23.17 23.48
N TRP A 78 15.57 23.64 23.39
CA TRP A 78 14.39 23.06 24.03
C TRP A 78 14.36 21.53 23.92
N LYS A 79 14.24 20.82 25.06
CA LYS A 79 14.21 19.36 25.08
C LYS A 79 12.88 18.79 25.53
N LEU A 80 12.38 17.86 24.73
CA LEU A 80 11.22 17.02 25.01
C LEU A 80 11.40 16.12 26.26
N SER A 81 12.65 15.85 26.66
CA SER A 81 13.01 15.14 27.90
C SER A 81 13.10 16.02 29.15
N GLU A 82 13.01 17.34 29.00
CA GLU A 82 13.00 18.31 30.10
C GLU A 82 11.59 18.86 30.38
N GLU A 83 10.65 18.62 29.45
CA GLU A 83 9.23 19.00 29.53
C GLU A 83 8.44 18.16 30.54
N GLU A 84 7.75 18.83 31.44
CA GLU A 84 7.00 18.21 32.55
C GLU A 84 5.95 17.21 32.06
N ALA A 85 5.22 17.55 30.99
CA ALA A 85 4.17 16.71 30.41
C ALA A 85 4.66 15.31 29.99
N CYS A 86 5.91 15.18 29.51
CA CYS A 86 6.47 13.89 29.03
C CYS A 86 7.52 13.28 29.97
N ARG A 87 7.97 13.99 31.01
CA ARG A 87 9.10 13.57 31.88
C ARG A 87 8.86 12.24 32.59
N GLU A 88 7.63 11.99 33.03
CA GLU A 88 7.26 10.75 33.72
C GLU A 88 7.20 9.56 32.75
N ASP A 89 6.48 9.69 31.63
CA ASP A 89 6.42 8.68 30.58
C ASP A 89 7.81 8.33 30.03
N LEU A 90 8.68 9.33 29.85
CA LEU A 90 10.06 9.10 29.42
C LEU A 90 10.90 8.39 30.48
N THR A 91 10.65 8.61 31.77
CA THR A 91 11.31 7.87 32.86
C THR A 91 10.83 6.42 32.94
N ARG A 92 9.55 6.19 32.65
CA ARG A 92 8.88 4.88 32.66
C ARG A 92 9.20 4.03 31.42
N LEU A 93 9.30 4.64 30.25
CA LEU A 93 9.40 3.96 28.95
C LEU A 93 10.79 4.02 28.32
N CYS A 94 11.57 5.10 28.52
CA CYS A 94 12.73 5.38 27.69
C CYS A 94 14.06 5.41 28.46
N PRO A 95 15.02 4.52 28.15
CA PRO A 95 16.36 4.54 28.75
C PRO A 95 17.02 5.92 28.62
N LYS A 96 17.64 6.41 29.69
CA LYS A 96 18.21 7.79 29.75
C LYS A 96 19.22 8.14 28.64
N HIS A 97 19.78 7.16 27.93
CA HIS A 97 20.65 7.41 26.77
C HIS A 97 19.89 7.91 25.52
N THR A 98 18.58 7.66 25.39
CA THR A 98 17.78 8.20 24.27
C THR A 98 17.45 9.68 24.47
N TRP A 99 17.60 10.21 25.68
CA TRP A 99 17.28 11.60 26.05
C TRP A 99 18.27 12.64 25.51
N THR A 100 19.27 12.22 24.72
CA THR A 100 20.32 13.09 24.16
C THR A 100 19.81 14.16 23.22
N ASN A 101 18.70 13.89 22.51
CA ASN A 101 18.08 14.81 21.56
C ASN A 101 16.62 14.41 21.29
N ASN A 102 15.78 15.37 20.91
CA ASN A 102 14.34 15.16 20.79
C ASN A 102 13.93 14.12 19.74
N LEU A 103 14.76 13.85 18.74
CA LEU A 103 14.46 12.83 17.73
C LEU A 103 14.64 11.42 18.29
N ALA A 104 15.72 11.15 19.03
CA ALA A 104 15.89 9.86 19.73
C ALA A 104 14.85 9.66 20.86
N VAL A 105 14.34 10.75 21.43
CA VAL A 105 13.21 10.74 22.37
C VAL A 105 11.89 10.38 21.64
N LEU A 106 11.62 10.95 20.47
CA LEU A 106 10.48 10.58 19.63
C LEU A 106 10.52 9.11 19.20
N GLU A 107 11.68 8.65 18.72
CA GLU A 107 11.96 7.28 18.24
C GLU A 107 11.63 6.26 19.34
N CYS A 108 12.17 6.46 20.55
CA CYS A 108 11.91 5.59 21.69
C CYS A 108 10.43 5.59 22.16
N LEU A 109 9.75 6.75 22.13
CA LEU A 109 8.32 6.84 22.49
C LEU A 109 7.38 6.33 21.41
N GLN A 110 7.80 6.31 20.14
CA GLN A 110 7.01 5.72 19.06
C GLN A 110 6.81 4.22 19.33
N ASP A 111 7.88 3.44 19.50
CA ASP A 111 7.84 1.97 19.55
C ASP A 111 7.07 1.36 20.73
N ARG A 112 6.94 2.10 21.84
CA ARG A 112 6.27 1.63 23.05
C ARG A 112 4.79 2.02 23.15
N ARG A 113 4.25 2.72 22.13
CA ARG A 113 2.97 3.45 22.20
C ARG A 113 1.69 2.59 22.28
N GLU A 114 1.70 1.34 21.83
CA GLU A 114 0.53 0.44 21.93
C GLU A 114 0.54 -0.47 23.17
N GLU A 115 1.65 -0.55 23.92
CA GLU A 115 1.73 -1.40 25.13
C GLU A 115 1.28 -0.70 26.41
N THR A 116 1.33 0.64 26.44
CA THR A 116 0.92 1.43 27.61
C THR A 116 0.39 2.79 27.17
N ASP A 117 -0.63 3.28 27.88
CA ASP A 117 -1.06 4.67 27.76
C ASP A 117 0.10 5.64 28.00
N ILE A 118 0.36 6.51 27.03
CA ILE A 118 1.15 7.73 27.19
C ILE A 118 0.17 8.83 27.65
N ALA A 119 0.56 9.64 28.63
CA ALA A 119 -0.27 10.70 29.18
C ALA A 119 -0.85 11.59 28.06
N PRO A 120 -2.15 11.97 28.11
CA PRO A 120 -2.78 12.75 27.03
C PRO A 120 -2.02 14.04 26.68
N ASP A 121 -1.50 14.74 27.68
CA ASP A 121 -0.73 15.98 27.51
C ASP A 121 0.62 15.73 26.83
N CYS A 122 1.31 14.63 27.17
CA CYS A 122 2.49 14.20 26.43
C CYS A 122 2.14 13.82 24.98
N ASN A 123 1.09 13.03 24.77
CA ASN A 123 0.63 12.61 23.43
C ASN A 123 0.31 13.84 22.53
N HIS A 124 -0.32 14.88 23.11
CA HIS A 124 -0.57 16.14 22.43
C HIS A 124 0.71 16.94 22.15
N LEU A 125 1.62 17.05 23.11
CA LEU A 125 2.94 17.70 22.94
C LEU A 125 3.78 17.02 21.85
N LEU A 126 3.86 15.69 21.88
CA LEU A 126 4.53 14.86 20.86
C LEU A 126 3.93 15.09 19.48
N TRP A 127 2.61 15.19 19.36
CA TRP A 127 1.95 15.45 18.09
C TRP A 127 2.25 16.86 17.55
N ASN A 128 2.09 17.89 18.38
CA ASN A 128 2.42 19.28 18.00
C ASN A 128 3.90 19.39 17.56
N TYR A 129 4.80 18.70 18.26
CA TYR A 129 6.22 18.67 17.88
C TYR A 129 6.45 17.94 16.54
N LYS A 130 5.83 16.78 16.31
CA LYS A 130 5.89 16.07 15.02
C LYS A 130 5.33 16.88 13.86
N LEU A 131 4.24 17.62 14.06
CA LEU A 131 3.67 18.51 13.05
C LEU A 131 4.63 19.64 12.72
N ASN A 132 5.12 20.36 13.74
CA ASN A 132 6.08 21.46 13.55
C ASN A 132 7.41 21.00 12.91
N LEU A 133 7.83 19.75 13.13
CA LEU A 133 9.00 19.16 12.46
C LEU A 133 8.85 19.00 10.94
N THR A 134 7.63 18.90 10.42
CA THR A 134 7.38 18.93 8.97
C THR A 134 7.02 20.33 8.49
N THR A 135 6.20 21.07 9.23
CA THR A 135 5.61 22.35 8.78
C THR A 135 6.41 23.62 9.09
N ASP A 136 7.32 23.67 10.06
CA ASP A 136 8.09 24.91 10.34
C ASP A 136 9.08 25.19 9.17
N PRO A 137 9.00 26.37 8.52
CA PRO A 137 9.91 26.77 7.43
C PRO A 137 11.41 26.67 7.76
N LYS A 138 11.80 26.59 9.03
CA LYS A 138 13.19 26.29 9.44
C LYS A 138 13.60 24.88 9.03
N PHE A 139 12.80 23.86 9.31
CA PHE A 139 13.11 22.47 8.91
C PHE A 139 13.00 22.28 7.40
N GLU A 140 12.08 22.99 6.75
CA GLU A 140 12.02 23.08 5.28
C GLU A 140 13.30 23.70 4.68
N SER A 141 13.86 24.74 5.33
CA SER A 141 15.10 25.37 4.90
C SER A 141 16.32 24.49 5.17
N VAL A 142 16.34 23.73 6.28
CA VAL A 142 17.37 22.70 6.54
C VAL A 142 17.29 21.58 5.50
N ALA A 143 16.10 21.10 5.16
CA ALA A 143 15.91 20.11 4.10
C ALA A 143 16.43 20.65 2.76
N THR A 144 16.12 21.90 2.42
CA THR A 144 16.63 22.58 1.22
C THR A 144 18.16 22.66 1.20
N GLU A 145 18.79 23.00 2.34
CA GLU A 145 20.24 23.11 2.48
C GLU A 145 20.98 21.76 2.44
N VAL A 146 20.39 20.70 3.00
CA VAL A 146 21.00 19.35 3.04
C VAL A 146 20.74 18.56 1.76
N CYS A 147 19.62 18.82 1.07
CA CYS A 147 19.18 18.12 -0.14
C CYS A 147 19.21 19.00 -1.40
N LYS A 148 20.19 19.92 -1.52
CA LYS A 148 20.24 20.94 -2.58
C LYS A 148 20.05 20.41 -3.99
N LYS A 149 20.77 19.35 -4.39
CA LYS A 149 20.73 18.88 -5.80
C LYS A 149 19.38 18.29 -6.15
N ILE A 150 18.81 17.45 -5.28
CA ILE A 150 17.49 16.85 -5.55
C ILE A 150 16.36 17.89 -5.43
N THR A 151 16.45 18.85 -4.50
CA THR A 151 15.46 19.94 -4.38
C THR A 151 15.44 20.81 -5.65
N PHE A 152 16.61 21.15 -6.20
CA PHE A 152 16.74 21.87 -7.47
C PHE A 152 16.20 21.05 -8.67
N PHE A 153 16.49 19.74 -8.71
CA PHE A 153 15.98 18.82 -9.73
C PHE A 153 14.44 18.70 -9.69
N PHE A 154 13.83 18.70 -8.51
CA PHE A 154 12.37 18.74 -8.35
C PHE A 154 11.75 20.02 -8.91
N PHE A 155 12.39 21.16 -8.63
CA PHE A 155 11.98 22.47 -9.14
C PHE A 155 12.06 22.59 -10.67
N LEU A 156 12.84 21.72 -11.34
CA LEU A 156 13.01 21.70 -12.80
C LEU A 156 12.10 20.70 -13.51
N ILE A 157 11.88 19.50 -12.96
CA ILE A 157 11.17 18.42 -13.67
C ILE A 157 9.66 18.49 -13.51
N ARG A 158 9.14 19.08 -12.43
CA ARG A 158 7.70 19.03 -12.15
C ARG A 158 7.15 20.41 -11.78
N PRO A 159 6.34 21.04 -12.65
CA PRO A 159 5.44 22.12 -12.27
C PRO A 159 4.25 21.54 -11.46
N ILE A 160 4.56 20.93 -10.31
CA ILE A 160 3.66 21.00 -9.16
C ILE A 160 3.69 22.45 -8.69
N ASN A 161 2.60 22.95 -8.11
CA ASN A 161 2.51 24.30 -7.57
C ASN A 161 3.28 24.50 -6.24
N LEU A 162 4.53 24.02 -6.21
CA LEU A 162 5.62 24.54 -5.38
C LEU A 162 6.02 25.95 -5.87
N SER A 163 5.01 26.80 -6.08
CA SER A 163 5.14 28.24 -6.09
C SER A 163 5.59 28.69 -4.69
N ARG A 164 5.77 30.00 -4.52
CA ARG A 164 6.28 30.62 -3.29
C ARG A 164 5.28 30.57 -2.10
N GLU A 165 4.28 29.70 -2.19
CA GLU A 165 2.95 29.80 -1.56
C GLU A 165 2.58 28.52 -0.76
N GLU A 166 3.37 27.45 -0.93
CA GLU A 166 3.31 26.20 -0.16
C GLU A 166 4.39 26.09 0.93
N ARG A 167 5.31 27.05 1.02
CA ARG A 167 6.35 27.10 2.06
C ARG A 167 5.69 27.13 3.44
N GLY A 168 6.06 26.23 4.33
CA GLY A 168 5.45 26.05 5.65
C GLY A 168 4.20 25.15 5.70
N ARG A 169 3.77 24.52 4.59
CA ARG A 169 2.67 23.54 4.60
C ARG A 169 3.12 22.09 4.87
N GLY A 170 4.42 21.87 5.04
CA GLY A 170 5.01 20.55 5.35
C GLY A 170 5.22 19.60 4.17
N TYR A 171 4.73 19.93 2.98
CA TYR A 171 4.84 19.07 1.79
C TYR A 171 6.29 18.76 1.38
N LEU A 172 7.24 19.71 1.47
CA LEU A 172 8.60 19.49 0.96
C LEU A 172 9.28 18.27 1.59
N VAL A 173 9.28 18.16 2.92
CA VAL A 173 10.01 17.10 3.61
C VAL A 173 9.40 15.73 3.30
N SER A 174 8.07 15.60 3.28
CA SER A 174 7.44 14.34 2.87
C SER A 174 7.60 14.04 1.39
N CYS A 175 7.52 15.03 0.50
CA CYS A 175 7.75 14.80 -0.93
C CYS A 175 9.22 14.48 -1.25
N LEU A 176 10.17 14.80 -0.36
CA LEU A 176 11.55 14.27 -0.41
C LEU A 176 11.63 12.83 0.10
N VAL A 177 10.91 12.47 1.17
CA VAL A 177 10.77 11.07 1.65
C VAL A 177 10.20 10.16 0.56
N ASP A 178 9.15 10.61 -0.12
CA ASP A 178 8.57 9.96 -1.31
C ASP A 178 9.61 9.55 -2.36
N HIS A 179 10.69 10.32 -2.49
CA HIS A 179 11.70 10.12 -3.52
C HIS A 179 13.05 9.67 -2.94
N ARG A 180 13.05 9.10 -1.72
CA ARG A 180 14.25 8.57 -1.04
C ARG A 180 15.08 7.62 -1.90
N GLY A 181 14.44 6.79 -2.72
CA GLY A 181 15.10 5.88 -3.68
C GLY A 181 15.84 6.54 -4.85
N ASN A 182 15.73 7.87 -5.01
CA ASN A 182 16.47 8.67 -5.99
C ASN A 182 17.59 9.51 -5.33
N ILE A 183 17.73 9.48 -4.00
CA ILE A 183 18.71 10.30 -3.26
C ILE A 183 20.06 9.57 -3.17
N SER A 184 21.01 9.98 -4.01
CA SER A 184 22.41 9.52 -3.97
C SER A 184 23.30 10.32 -3.01
N GLU A 185 22.87 11.49 -2.53
CA GLU A 185 23.66 12.34 -1.64
C GLU A 185 23.61 11.83 -0.20
N TYR A 186 24.73 11.30 0.32
CA TYR A 186 24.79 10.65 1.65
C TYR A 186 24.17 11.47 2.79
N GLN A 187 24.47 12.77 2.88
CA GLN A 187 23.93 13.64 3.94
C GLN A 187 22.41 13.82 3.83
N CYS A 188 21.89 14.02 2.61
CA CYS A 188 20.45 14.06 2.35
C CYS A 188 19.79 12.71 2.61
N ASN A 189 20.42 11.59 2.23
CA ASN A 189 19.91 10.25 2.47
C ASN A 189 19.78 9.95 3.97
N GLN A 190 20.80 10.31 4.77
CA GLN A 190 20.78 10.20 6.24
C GLN A 190 19.70 11.09 6.88
N TYR A 191 19.53 12.33 6.41
CA TYR A 191 18.47 13.23 6.88
C TYR A 191 17.08 12.68 6.54
N ILE A 192 16.86 12.26 5.29
CA ILE A 192 15.56 11.77 4.80
C ILE A 192 15.21 10.42 5.41
N THR A 193 16.18 9.52 5.65
CA THR A 193 15.94 8.26 6.39
C THR A 193 15.39 8.54 7.79
N LYS A 194 15.96 9.52 8.51
CA LYS A 194 15.47 9.95 9.82
C LYS A 194 14.09 10.59 9.74
N MET A 195 13.84 11.49 8.79
CA MET A 195 12.51 12.09 8.60
C MET A 195 11.46 11.05 8.16
N THR A 196 11.86 9.96 7.50
CA THR A 196 10.95 8.87 7.09
C THR A 196 10.27 8.24 8.29
N SER A 197 11.01 7.87 9.35
CA SER A 197 10.43 7.29 10.57
C SER A 197 9.42 8.23 11.26
N ILE A 198 9.70 9.53 11.28
CA ILE A 198 8.79 10.55 11.83
C ILE A 198 7.49 10.60 11.02
N ILE A 199 7.60 10.71 9.68
CA ILE A 199 6.48 10.90 8.76
C ILE A 199 5.59 9.65 8.69
N PHE A 200 6.16 8.44 8.63
CA PHE A 200 5.39 7.20 8.64
C PHE A 200 4.75 6.88 10.00
N SER A 201 5.12 7.59 11.07
CA SER A 201 4.44 7.45 12.37
C SER A 201 3.11 8.21 12.50
N ASP A 202 2.77 9.11 11.56
CA ASP A 202 1.46 9.78 11.48
C ASP A 202 1.13 10.10 10.02
N TYR A 203 0.17 9.34 9.45
CA TYR A 203 -0.25 9.42 8.05
C TYR A 203 -0.62 10.83 7.56
N ARG A 204 -0.99 11.75 8.47
CA ARG A 204 -1.29 13.15 8.17
C ARG A 204 -0.06 13.95 7.72
N LEU A 205 1.14 13.45 7.98
CA LEU A 205 2.42 14.04 7.59
C LEU A 205 2.83 13.65 6.15
N ILE A 206 2.08 12.75 5.48
CA ILE A 206 2.42 12.21 4.16
C ILE A 206 1.95 13.15 3.04
N CYS A 207 2.80 13.36 2.02
CA CYS A 207 2.70 14.44 1.04
C CYS A 207 1.36 14.47 0.27
N GLY A 208 0.46 15.35 0.74
CA GLY A 208 -0.89 15.50 0.20
C GLY A 208 -1.74 14.24 0.32
N PHE A 209 -1.52 13.38 1.31
CA PHE A 209 -2.35 12.19 1.52
C PHE A 209 -3.75 12.59 1.98
N MET A 210 -3.82 13.47 2.97
CA MET A 210 -5.08 14.00 3.49
C MET A 210 -5.94 14.66 2.41
N ASP A 211 -5.33 15.48 1.54
CA ASP A 211 -6.07 16.22 0.52
C ASP A 211 -6.76 15.30 -0.51
N LYS A 212 -6.15 14.13 -0.78
CA LYS A 212 -6.70 13.11 -1.69
C LYS A 212 -7.73 12.20 -1.01
N CYS A 213 -7.48 11.81 0.24
CA CYS A 213 -8.28 10.78 0.94
C CYS A 213 -9.32 11.32 1.93
N LYS A 214 -9.40 12.63 2.19
CA LYS A 214 -10.30 13.21 3.21
C LYS A 214 -11.76 12.81 3.06
N GLU A 215 -12.29 12.78 1.84
CA GLU A 215 -13.69 12.39 1.59
C GLU A 215 -13.91 10.89 1.83
N ASP A 216 -13.00 10.04 1.37
CA ASP A 216 -13.08 8.58 1.55
C ASP A 216 -12.96 8.19 3.03
N ILE A 217 -12.04 8.81 3.78
CA ILE A 217 -11.87 8.62 5.23
C ILE A 217 -13.19 8.88 5.98
N ASN A 218 -13.88 9.97 5.66
CA ASN A 218 -15.16 10.32 6.28
C ASN A 218 -16.31 9.40 5.81
N THR A 219 -16.32 9.04 4.53
CA THR A 219 -17.39 8.22 3.90
C THR A 219 -17.35 6.75 4.34
N LEU A 220 -16.15 6.21 4.52
CA LEU A 220 -15.88 4.86 5.05
C LEU A 220 -15.80 4.83 6.58
N ARG A 221 -15.75 6.00 7.24
CA ARG A 221 -15.57 6.18 8.69
C ARG A 221 -14.27 5.55 9.21
N CYS A 222 -13.19 5.62 8.44
CA CYS A 222 -11.87 5.11 8.82
C CYS A 222 -11.17 5.90 9.95
N GLY A 223 -11.79 6.98 10.44
CA GLY A 223 -11.37 7.72 11.62
C GLY A 223 -12.24 8.96 11.82
N SER A 224 -12.25 9.53 13.03
CA SER A 224 -12.90 10.81 13.30
C SER A 224 -11.87 11.94 13.23
N ILE A 225 -12.16 13.00 12.47
CA ILE A 225 -11.31 14.21 12.41
C ILE A 225 -11.71 15.22 13.52
N ASN A 226 -12.63 14.84 14.42
CA ASN A 226 -13.15 15.73 15.46
C ASN A 226 -12.24 15.77 16.69
N ILE A 227 -11.69 16.95 16.97
CA ILE A 227 -10.90 17.24 18.18
C ILE A 227 -11.87 17.34 19.36
N GLY A 228 -11.91 16.32 20.24
CA GLY A 228 -12.72 16.38 21.46
C GLY A 228 -12.91 15.09 22.24
N HIS A 229 -12.84 13.91 21.59
CA HIS A 229 -12.94 12.61 22.27
C HIS A 229 -11.58 11.89 22.37
N LYS A 230 -11.44 11.05 23.40
CA LYS A 230 -10.19 10.35 23.78
C LYS A 230 -9.86 9.15 22.88
N ASP A 231 -9.77 9.35 21.57
CA ASP A 231 -9.21 8.33 20.69
C ASP A 231 -7.67 8.39 20.77
N VAL A 232 -7.07 7.50 21.57
CA VAL A 232 -5.60 7.33 21.67
C VAL A 232 -5.10 6.96 20.28
N HIS A 233 -4.52 7.93 19.55
CA HIS A 233 -4.49 7.89 18.09
C HIS A 233 -3.72 6.70 17.51
N SER A 234 -4.43 5.64 17.09
CA SER A 234 -3.94 4.54 16.28
C SER A 234 -3.73 5.00 14.83
N GLN A 235 -2.72 5.83 14.60
CA GLN A 235 -2.46 6.53 13.33
C GLN A 235 -2.17 5.58 12.14
N GLY A 236 -1.84 4.31 12.40
CA GLY A 236 -1.79 3.26 11.38
C GLY A 236 -3.16 2.72 10.95
N GLU A 237 -4.19 2.75 11.82
CA GLU A 237 -5.51 2.17 11.50
C GLU A 237 -6.29 2.96 10.45
N VAL A 238 -6.02 4.25 10.26
CA VAL A 238 -6.65 5.01 9.17
C VAL A 238 -6.14 4.52 7.82
N ILE A 239 -4.83 4.26 7.69
CA ILE A 239 -4.25 3.62 6.52
C ILE A 239 -4.80 2.19 6.40
N ALA A 240 -4.71 1.37 7.44
CA ALA A 240 -5.15 -0.02 7.39
C ALA A 240 -6.65 -0.17 7.08
N CYS A 241 -7.50 0.75 7.54
CA CYS A 241 -8.92 0.78 7.16
C CYS A 241 -9.12 1.09 5.68
N LEU A 242 -8.39 2.08 5.15
CA LEU A 242 -8.42 2.42 3.72
C LEU A 242 -7.84 1.29 2.84
N GLU A 243 -6.77 0.63 3.28
CA GLU A 243 -6.20 -0.55 2.61
C GLU A 243 -7.17 -1.73 2.60
N ARG A 244 -7.77 -2.08 3.76
CA ARG A 244 -8.82 -3.10 3.86
C ARG A 244 -10.08 -2.73 3.07
N ALA A 245 -10.33 -1.44 2.81
CA ALA A 245 -11.44 -0.98 1.98
C ALA A 245 -11.11 -1.11 0.48
N LEU A 246 -9.92 -0.67 0.05
CA LEU A 246 -9.40 -0.83 -1.32
C LEU A 246 -9.31 -2.31 -1.75
N VAL A 247 -8.88 -3.17 -0.82
CA VAL A 247 -8.89 -4.62 -1.02
C VAL A 247 -10.31 -5.15 -1.21
N ARG A 248 -11.26 -4.74 -0.35
CA ARG A 248 -12.67 -5.19 -0.44
C ARG A 248 -13.43 -4.62 -1.63
N GLU A 249 -13.05 -3.43 -2.13
CA GLU A 249 -13.61 -2.85 -3.34
C GLU A 249 -13.31 -3.73 -4.58
N ALA A 250 -12.13 -4.37 -4.62
CA ALA A 250 -11.78 -5.34 -5.67
C ALA A 250 -12.48 -6.70 -5.50
N GLU A 251 -12.97 -7.04 -4.31
CA GLU A 251 -13.66 -8.31 -3.98
C GLU A 251 -15.20 -8.20 -4.05
N GLN A 252 -15.73 -7.05 -4.51
CA GLN A 252 -17.16 -6.76 -4.59
C GLN A 252 -17.57 -6.35 -6.00
N GLN A 253 -18.67 -6.95 -6.48
CA GLN A 253 -19.15 -6.80 -7.85
C GLN A 253 -19.99 -5.53 -8.05
N ASP A 254 -20.47 -4.94 -6.95
CA ASP A 254 -21.31 -3.74 -6.93
C ASP A 254 -20.57 -2.66 -6.12
N HIS A 255 -20.06 -1.64 -6.80
CA HIS A 255 -19.23 -0.60 -6.19
C HIS A 255 -20.10 0.44 -5.47
N VAL A 256 -20.77 0.03 -4.40
CA VAL A 256 -21.76 0.86 -3.66
C VAL A 256 -21.16 2.17 -3.14
N ARG A 257 -19.86 2.19 -2.83
CA ARG A 257 -19.03 3.39 -2.56
C ARG A 257 -17.57 3.12 -3.00
N PRO A 258 -17.16 3.48 -4.23
CA PRO A 258 -15.78 3.32 -4.64
C PRO A 258 -14.88 4.36 -3.95
N ILE A 259 -13.66 3.99 -3.60
CA ILE A 259 -12.65 4.95 -3.14
C ILE A 259 -12.23 5.81 -4.33
N LYS A 260 -12.04 7.12 -4.15
CA LYS A 260 -11.56 7.97 -5.25
C LYS A 260 -10.23 7.47 -5.79
N GLU A 261 -10.10 7.38 -7.12
CA GLU A 261 -8.85 7.08 -7.85
C GLU A 261 -7.61 7.84 -7.35
N GLU A 262 -7.75 9.08 -6.89
CA GLU A 262 -6.64 9.84 -6.30
C GLU A 262 -6.24 9.37 -4.89
N CYS A 263 -7.19 8.87 -4.09
CA CYS A 263 -6.94 8.22 -2.82
C CYS A 263 -6.47 6.77 -3.00
N GLN A 264 -7.05 5.98 -3.92
CA GLN A 264 -6.57 4.62 -4.25
C GLN A 264 -5.06 4.63 -4.58
N ARG A 265 -4.64 5.56 -5.44
CA ARG A 265 -3.22 5.77 -5.76
C ARG A 265 -2.40 6.32 -4.59
N ALA A 266 -3.00 7.07 -3.66
CA ALA A 266 -2.32 7.52 -2.44
C ALA A 266 -2.09 6.38 -1.45
N ILE A 267 -3.06 5.48 -1.29
CA ILE A 267 -2.97 4.26 -0.47
C ILE A 267 -1.86 3.35 -1.01
N LEU A 268 -1.92 2.97 -2.29
CA LEU A 268 -0.89 2.15 -2.93
C LEU A 268 0.50 2.79 -2.89
N ARG A 269 0.58 4.13 -2.91
CA ARG A 269 1.83 4.88 -2.76
C ARG A 269 2.39 4.84 -1.33
N VAL A 270 1.54 4.93 -0.31
CA VAL A 270 1.94 4.74 1.09
C VAL A 270 2.42 3.31 1.34
N ALA A 271 1.75 2.34 0.73
CA ALA A 271 2.15 0.94 0.74
C ALA A 271 3.52 0.74 0.03
N GLU A 272 3.72 1.28 -1.19
CA GLU A 272 5.04 1.27 -1.88
C GLU A 272 6.15 1.85 -0.97
N LEU A 273 5.93 2.99 -0.33
CA LEU A 273 6.97 3.67 0.45
C LEU A 273 7.32 2.97 1.77
N SER A 274 6.38 2.25 2.37
CA SER A 274 6.56 1.42 3.58
C SER A 274 7.08 -0.01 3.29
N SER A 275 7.15 -0.42 2.03
CA SER A 275 7.50 -1.80 1.63
C SER A 275 8.93 -2.25 1.94
N ASP A 276 9.83 -1.31 2.16
CA ASP A 276 11.27 -1.53 2.42
C ASP A 276 11.51 -2.08 3.83
N ASP A 277 10.87 -1.49 4.84
CA ASP A 277 11.05 -1.86 6.25
C ASP A 277 9.69 -1.90 6.95
N PHE A 278 9.38 -3.02 7.59
CA PHE A 278 8.11 -3.27 8.27
C PHE A 278 7.87 -2.30 9.44
N HIS A 279 8.90 -1.67 10.01
CA HIS A 279 8.73 -0.59 11.01
C HIS A 279 7.96 0.63 10.46
N LEU A 280 7.99 0.85 9.13
CA LEU A 280 7.30 1.95 8.44
C LEU A 280 5.83 1.64 8.13
N ASP A 281 5.45 0.36 8.08
CA ASP A 281 4.04 -0.06 8.04
C ASP A 281 3.56 -0.22 9.48
N ARG A 282 3.00 0.87 10.03
CA ARG A 282 2.78 0.91 11.47
C ARG A 282 1.70 -0.06 11.96
N HIS A 283 0.71 -0.37 11.12
CA HIS A 283 -0.30 -1.37 11.44
C HIS A 283 0.30 -2.78 11.39
N LEU A 284 1.08 -3.11 10.36
CA LEU A 284 1.71 -4.43 10.24
C LEU A 284 2.78 -4.65 11.32
N TYR A 285 3.58 -3.64 11.67
CA TYR A 285 4.53 -3.70 12.80
C TYR A 285 3.84 -4.15 14.09
N PHE A 286 2.79 -3.44 14.53
CA PHE A 286 2.06 -3.79 15.75
C PHE A 286 1.16 -5.02 15.60
N SER A 287 0.91 -5.49 14.38
CA SER A 287 0.21 -6.75 14.15
C SER A 287 1.13 -7.96 14.20
N CYS A 288 2.40 -7.80 13.82
CA CYS A 288 3.34 -8.90 13.57
C CYS A 288 4.61 -8.91 14.42
N ARG A 289 4.91 -7.90 15.24
CA ARG A 289 6.18 -7.84 16.02
C ARG A 289 6.47 -9.10 16.84
N ASP A 290 5.46 -9.67 17.49
CA ASP A 290 5.63 -10.83 18.38
C ASP A 290 5.84 -12.13 17.57
N ASP A 291 5.24 -12.21 16.38
CA ASP A 291 5.50 -13.25 15.38
C ASP A 291 6.86 -13.03 14.68
N ARG A 292 7.31 -11.77 14.50
CA ARG A 292 8.63 -11.41 13.98
C ARG A 292 9.73 -11.89 14.92
N GLU A 293 9.58 -11.73 16.23
CA GLU A 293 10.53 -12.31 17.20
C GLU A 293 10.45 -13.85 17.24
N ARG A 294 9.27 -14.45 17.01
CA ARG A 294 9.10 -15.92 17.01
C ARG A 294 9.72 -16.60 15.78
N PHE A 295 9.49 -16.07 14.58
CA PHE A 295 9.86 -16.70 13.31
C PHE A 295 11.06 -16.05 12.62
N CYS A 296 11.24 -14.74 12.79
CA CYS A 296 12.13 -13.90 11.98
C CYS A 296 13.17 -13.14 12.80
N GLN A 297 13.52 -13.65 13.99
CA GLN A 297 14.42 -12.98 14.95
C GLN A 297 15.76 -12.55 14.33
N ASN A 298 16.35 -13.44 13.51
CA ASN A 298 17.62 -13.24 12.82
C ASN A 298 17.49 -12.49 11.48
N THR A 299 16.26 -12.16 11.05
CA THR A 299 16.00 -11.44 9.81
C THR A 299 16.20 -9.94 10.02
N GLN A 300 17.25 -9.39 9.43
CA GLN A 300 17.51 -7.95 9.45
C GLN A 300 16.37 -7.18 8.75
N ALA A 301 15.99 -6.03 9.32
CA ALA A 301 15.06 -5.08 8.74
C ALA A 301 15.62 -4.41 7.47
N GLY A 302 14.73 -3.84 6.65
CA GLY A 302 15.06 -3.27 5.34
C GLY A 302 15.01 -4.26 4.17
N GLU A 303 14.98 -3.72 2.96
CA GLU A 303 14.92 -4.44 1.68
C GLU A 303 13.73 -5.42 1.50
N GLY A 304 12.66 -5.26 2.28
CA GLY A 304 11.49 -6.15 2.28
C GLY A 304 11.69 -7.50 3.01
N LYS A 305 12.88 -7.74 3.59
CA LYS A 305 13.28 -9.08 4.10
C LYS A 305 12.37 -9.62 5.20
N VAL A 306 11.91 -8.76 6.11
CA VAL A 306 11.00 -9.16 7.20
C VAL A 306 9.63 -9.55 6.66
N TYR A 307 9.08 -8.83 5.68
CA TYR A 307 7.83 -9.23 5.01
C TYR A 307 8.00 -10.61 4.35
N LYS A 308 9.10 -10.84 3.61
CA LYS A 308 9.38 -12.12 2.96
C LYS A 308 9.46 -13.29 3.94
N CYS A 309 10.11 -13.09 5.09
CA CYS A 309 10.13 -14.09 6.18
C CYS A 309 8.73 -14.34 6.77
N LEU A 310 7.98 -13.28 7.09
CA LEU A 310 6.64 -13.39 7.66
C LEU A 310 5.64 -14.03 6.68
N PHE A 311 5.76 -13.79 5.37
CA PHE A 311 4.94 -14.47 4.35
C PHE A 311 5.20 -15.98 4.32
N ASN A 312 6.46 -16.42 4.41
CA ASN A 312 6.79 -17.85 4.44
C ASN A 312 6.22 -18.57 5.67
N HIS A 313 6.09 -17.87 6.81
CA HIS A 313 5.50 -18.40 8.04
C HIS A 313 4.01 -18.05 8.22
N LYS A 314 3.36 -17.38 7.25
CA LYS A 314 1.97 -16.92 7.31
C LYS A 314 0.98 -18.04 7.67
N PHE A 315 1.26 -19.27 7.25
CA PHE A 315 0.36 -20.42 7.43
C PHE A 315 0.74 -21.38 8.56
N GLU A 316 1.75 -21.05 9.36
CA GLU A 316 2.04 -21.79 10.59
C GLU A 316 0.90 -21.65 11.61
N GLU A 317 0.75 -22.64 12.50
CA GLU A 317 -0.28 -22.60 13.55
C GLU A 317 0.03 -21.52 14.59
N ALA A 318 1.31 -21.38 14.98
CA ALA A 318 1.78 -20.41 15.96
C ALA A 318 1.90 -18.96 15.44
N MET A 319 1.34 -18.64 14.27
CA MET A 319 1.26 -17.28 13.71
C MET A 319 -0.04 -16.60 14.18
N SER A 320 0.04 -15.41 14.78
CA SER A 320 -1.16 -14.72 15.29
C SER A 320 -2.16 -14.37 14.18
N GLU A 321 -3.46 -14.37 14.50
CA GLU A 321 -4.51 -13.99 13.55
C GLU A 321 -4.37 -12.52 13.12
N LYS A 322 -4.07 -11.60 14.05
CA LYS A 322 -3.79 -10.18 13.78
C LYS A 322 -2.66 -10.02 12.74
N CYS A 323 -1.54 -10.74 12.89
CA CYS A 323 -0.47 -10.72 11.90
C CYS A 323 -0.90 -11.35 10.57
N ARG A 324 -1.56 -12.50 10.62
CA ARG A 324 -2.01 -13.25 9.44
C ARG A 324 -2.94 -12.42 8.54
N ASP A 325 -3.81 -11.61 9.14
CA ASP A 325 -4.72 -10.70 8.43
C ASP A 325 -4.00 -9.46 7.87
N ALA A 326 -3.07 -8.88 8.64
CA ALA A 326 -2.23 -7.78 8.15
C ALA A 326 -1.37 -8.23 6.96
N LEU A 327 -0.72 -9.40 7.04
CA LEU A 327 0.02 -10.01 5.93
C LEU A 327 -0.88 -10.32 4.73
N THR A 328 -2.12 -10.76 4.96
CA THR A 328 -3.09 -11.02 3.88
C THR A 328 -3.48 -9.73 3.17
N THR A 329 -3.82 -8.68 3.91
CA THR A 329 -4.10 -7.35 3.35
C THR A 329 -2.90 -6.85 2.54
N ARG A 330 -1.70 -6.97 3.10
CA ARG A 330 -0.44 -6.58 2.45
C ARG A 330 -0.18 -7.34 1.15
N GLN A 331 -0.40 -8.65 1.10
CA GLN A 331 -0.25 -9.45 -0.12
C GLN A 331 -1.29 -9.08 -1.18
N LYS A 332 -2.54 -8.82 -0.80
CA LYS A 332 -3.60 -8.38 -1.75
C LYS A 332 -3.29 -7.02 -2.38
N LEU A 333 -2.68 -6.09 -1.64
CA LEU A 333 -2.16 -4.84 -2.22
C LEU A 333 -1.03 -5.09 -3.22
N ILE A 334 -0.15 -6.08 -2.98
CA ILE A 334 0.93 -6.45 -3.93
C ILE A 334 0.36 -7.08 -5.21
N SER A 335 -0.75 -7.83 -5.14
CA SER A 335 -1.47 -8.29 -6.35
C SER A 335 -1.96 -7.11 -7.21
N GLN A 336 -2.47 -6.05 -6.58
CA GLN A 336 -2.97 -4.84 -7.26
C GLN A 336 -1.83 -3.97 -7.85
N ASP A 337 -0.75 -3.71 -7.10
CA ASP A 337 0.46 -3.05 -7.60
C ASP A 337 1.72 -3.75 -7.06
N TYR A 338 2.52 -4.33 -7.97
CA TYR A 338 3.73 -5.08 -7.61
C TYR A 338 4.75 -4.21 -6.83
N ARG A 339 4.68 -2.89 -6.94
CA ARG A 339 5.58 -1.93 -6.27
C ARG A 339 5.34 -1.83 -4.77
N VAL A 340 4.23 -2.38 -4.28
CA VAL A 340 3.98 -2.58 -2.84
C VAL A 340 4.94 -3.63 -2.23
N SER A 341 5.65 -4.39 -3.07
CA SER A 341 6.78 -5.25 -2.70
C SER A 341 8.11 -4.60 -3.09
N TYR A 342 8.93 -4.23 -2.09
CA TYR A 342 10.25 -3.65 -2.33
C TYR A 342 11.19 -4.61 -3.08
N SER A 343 11.24 -5.88 -2.65
CA SER A 343 12.21 -6.86 -3.15
C SER A 343 11.96 -7.19 -4.62
N LEU A 344 10.71 -7.48 -4.99
CA LEU A 344 10.27 -7.70 -6.37
C LEU A 344 10.50 -6.46 -7.24
N ALA A 345 10.06 -5.29 -6.78
CA ALA A 345 10.18 -4.04 -7.53
C ALA A 345 11.65 -3.58 -7.70
N LYS A 346 12.54 -3.93 -6.76
CA LYS A 346 13.99 -3.72 -6.86
C LYS A 346 14.62 -4.68 -7.86
N ALA A 347 14.41 -5.99 -7.69
CA ALA A 347 15.03 -7.03 -8.52
C ALA A 347 14.63 -6.90 -10.00
N CYS A 348 13.32 -6.80 -10.27
CA CYS A 348 12.81 -6.75 -11.64
C CYS A 348 12.94 -5.37 -12.32
N LYS A 349 13.38 -4.32 -11.60
CA LYS A 349 13.45 -2.91 -12.09
C LYS A 349 14.18 -2.75 -13.42
N LEU A 350 15.27 -3.49 -13.61
CA LEU A 350 16.09 -3.41 -14.82
C LEU A 350 15.49 -4.27 -15.95
N ASP A 351 14.94 -5.43 -15.63
CA ASP A 351 14.47 -6.37 -16.64
C ASP A 351 13.12 -5.95 -17.24
N LEU A 352 12.20 -5.41 -16.43
CA LEU A 352 10.99 -4.74 -16.90
C LEU A 352 11.31 -3.65 -17.95
N ARG A 353 12.37 -2.86 -17.71
CA ARG A 353 12.84 -1.82 -18.64
C ARG A 353 13.47 -2.39 -19.91
N LYS A 354 14.32 -3.43 -19.80
CA LYS A 354 14.95 -4.11 -20.95
C LYS A 354 13.90 -4.76 -21.85
N GLN A 355 12.98 -5.51 -21.26
CA GLN A 355 11.96 -6.29 -21.97
C GLN A 355 10.78 -5.44 -22.45
N ARG A 356 10.68 -4.19 -21.99
CA ARG A 356 9.61 -3.23 -22.28
C ARG A 356 8.25 -3.70 -21.76
N CYS A 357 8.23 -4.27 -20.56
CA CYS A 357 7.01 -4.59 -19.80
C CYS A 357 6.38 -3.32 -19.22
N SER A 358 6.07 -2.36 -20.10
CA SER A 358 5.32 -1.14 -19.79
C SER A 358 3.86 -1.40 -20.10
N LEU A 359 2.98 -1.00 -19.16
CA LEU A 359 1.53 -1.02 -19.37
C LEU A 359 1.17 -0.30 -20.68
N ASP A 360 0.56 -1.03 -21.62
CA ASP A 360 0.16 -0.49 -22.90
C ASP A 360 -1.07 0.41 -22.70
N THR A 361 -0.96 1.67 -23.12
CA THR A 361 -1.97 2.71 -22.88
C THR A 361 -3.32 2.46 -23.57
N ASN A 362 -3.43 1.40 -24.37
CA ASN A 362 -4.60 1.09 -25.19
C ASN A 362 -5.62 0.15 -24.53
N LEU A 363 -5.38 -0.37 -23.31
CA LEU A 363 -6.38 -1.12 -22.54
C LEU A 363 -7.08 -0.25 -21.47
N PRO A 364 -8.42 -0.19 -21.40
CA PRO A 364 -9.13 0.63 -20.41
C PRO A 364 -8.84 0.31 -18.93
N ARG A 365 -8.34 -0.90 -18.62
CA ARG A 365 -7.90 -1.32 -17.27
C ARG A 365 -6.38 -1.26 -17.04
N ALA A 366 -5.57 -0.85 -18.03
CA ALA A 366 -4.10 -0.91 -17.96
C ALA A 366 -3.46 0.31 -17.26
N ARG A 367 -4.01 0.74 -16.11
CA ARG A 367 -3.47 1.86 -15.30
C ARG A 367 -2.75 1.44 -14.02
N GLU A 368 -2.95 0.21 -13.57
CA GLU A 368 -2.31 -0.35 -12.38
C GLU A 368 -1.13 -1.25 -12.75
N ALA A 369 -0.06 -1.20 -11.97
CA ALA A 369 1.12 -2.05 -12.16
C ALA A 369 0.89 -3.46 -11.55
N ARG A 370 -0.15 -4.15 -12.03
CA ARG A 370 -0.61 -5.45 -11.49
C ARG A 370 0.46 -6.53 -11.53
N LEU A 371 0.50 -7.37 -10.50
CA LEU A 371 1.44 -8.48 -10.35
C LEU A 371 1.34 -9.49 -11.51
N SER A 372 0.12 -9.86 -11.91
CA SER A 372 -0.12 -10.83 -13.00
C SER A 372 0.46 -10.37 -14.34
N TYR A 373 0.38 -9.07 -14.66
CA TYR A 373 0.99 -8.50 -15.86
C TYR A 373 2.52 -8.55 -15.82
N LEU A 374 3.13 -8.27 -14.66
CA LEU A 374 4.59 -8.41 -14.47
C LEU A 374 5.04 -9.85 -14.71
N LEU A 375 4.37 -10.82 -14.08
CA LEU A 375 4.70 -12.24 -14.18
C LEU A 375 4.60 -12.72 -15.63
N LEU A 376 3.45 -12.51 -16.29
CA LEU A 376 3.21 -12.94 -17.66
C LEU A 376 4.16 -12.28 -18.68
N CYS A 377 4.47 -10.99 -18.52
CA CYS A 377 5.36 -10.29 -19.45
C CYS A 377 6.82 -10.76 -19.35
N LEU A 378 7.32 -10.97 -18.12
CA LEU A 378 8.68 -11.43 -17.90
C LEU A 378 8.85 -12.92 -18.22
N GLU A 379 7.87 -13.77 -17.94
CA GLU A 379 7.91 -15.18 -18.36
C GLU A 379 7.90 -15.31 -19.88
N ALA A 380 7.04 -14.56 -20.57
CA ALA A 380 7.06 -14.50 -22.02
C ALA A 380 8.37 -13.88 -22.57
N ALA A 381 9.24 -13.28 -21.76
CA ALA A 381 10.61 -12.98 -22.14
C ALA A 381 11.56 -14.17 -21.92
N VAL A 382 11.48 -14.83 -20.77
CA VAL A 382 12.27 -16.05 -20.42
C VAL A 382 12.04 -17.18 -21.42
N HIS A 383 10.79 -17.56 -21.68
CA HIS A 383 10.41 -18.55 -22.70
C HIS A 383 10.93 -18.23 -24.12
N ARG A 384 11.14 -16.94 -24.43
CA ARG A 384 11.71 -16.48 -25.72
C ARG A 384 13.24 -16.40 -25.69
N GLY A 385 13.89 -17.02 -24.71
CA GLY A 385 15.35 -17.03 -24.54
C GLY A 385 15.95 -15.66 -24.18
N ARG A 386 15.14 -14.71 -23.72
CA ARG A 386 15.63 -13.36 -23.38
C ARG A 386 16.13 -13.30 -21.94
N PRO A 387 17.22 -12.56 -21.65
CA PRO A 387 17.76 -12.50 -20.30
C PRO A 387 16.85 -11.72 -19.35
N VAL A 388 16.48 -12.38 -18.25
CA VAL A 388 15.91 -11.83 -17.01
C VAL A 388 16.84 -12.28 -15.88
N SER A 389 17.12 -11.41 -14.91
CA SER A 389 18.05 -11.69 -13.81
C SER A 389 17.55 -12.81 -12.89
N GLY A 390 18.48 -13.60 -12.32
CA GLY A 390 18.15 -14.64 -11.35
C GLY A 390 17.49 -14.10 -10.08
N GLU A 391 17.82 -12.87 -9.67
CA GLU A 391 17.15 -12.17 -8.56
C GLU A 391 15.67 -11.92 -8.89
N CYS A 392 15.37 -11.39 -10.08
CA CYS A 392 14.00 -11.16 -10.51
C CYS A 392 13.22 -12.47 -10.69
N GLN A 393 13.83 -13.50 -11.30
CA GLN A 393 13.21 -14.83 -11.42
C GLN A 393 12.92 -15.46 -10.05
N GLY A 394 13.80 -15.31 -9.07
CA GLY A 394 13.59 -15.76 -7.69
C GLY A 394 12.38 -15.09 -7.04
N GLU A 395 12.30 -13.76 -7.09
CA GLU A 395 11.13 -13.03 -6.59
C GLU A 395 9.84 -13.41 -7.35
N MET A 396 9.90 -13.59 -8.68
CA MET A 396 8.75 -14.08 -9.46
C MET A 396 8.26 -15.45 -8.97
N LEU A 397 9.15 -16.41 -8.71
CA LEU A 397 8.80 -17.73 -8.17
C LEU A 397 8.16 -17.65 -6.77
N ASP A 398 8.65 -16.76 -5.91
CA ASP A 398 8.06 -16.57 -4.58
C ASP A 398 6.65 -15.96 -4.65
N TYR A 399 6.40 -14.99 -5.53
CA TYR A 399 5.06 -14.43 -5.73
C TYR A 399 4.09 -15.40 -6.44
N ARG A 400 4.59 -16.23 -7.34
CA ARG A 400 3.82 -17.35 -7.93
C ARG A 400 3.39 -18.36 -6.86
N ARG A 401 4.31 -18.75 -5.96
CA ARG A 401 3.99 -19.61 -4.81
C ARG A 401 2.93 -18.98 -3.92
N MET A 402 3.03 -17.69 -3.59
CA MET A 402 2.01 -16.99 -2.79
C MET A 402 0.62 -17.04 -3.46
N LEU A 403 0.54 -16.82 -4.78
CA LEU A 403 -0.70 -16.92 -5.55
C LEU A 403 -1.30 -18.34 -5.54
N MET A 404 -0.48 -19.39 -5.56
CA MET A 404 -0.94 -20.79 -5.47
C MET A 404 -1.22 -21.25 -4.03
N GLU A 405 -0.60 -20.66 -3.00
CA GLU A 405 -0.89 -21.01 -1.61
C GLU A 405 -2.18 -20.37 -1.07
N ASP A 406 -2.58 -19.21 -1.61
CA ASP A 406 -3.70 -18.40 -1.10
C ASP A 406 -4.58 -17.83 -2.22
N PHE A 407 -5.71 -18.49 -2.48
CA PHE A 407 -6.70 -18.08 -3.49
C PHE A 407 -7.22 -16.64 -3.30
N SER A 408 -7.16 -16.10 -2.08
CA SER A 408 -7.69 -14.76 -1.80
C SER A 408 -6.84 -13.64 -2.41
N LEU A 409 -5.63 -13.96 -2.89
CA LEU A 409 -4.74 -13.02 -3.58
C LEU A 409 -5.14 -12.73 -5.03
N SER A 410 -6.12 -13.45 -5.59
CA SER A 410 -6.81 -13.07 -6.84
C SER A 410 -8.25 -12.66 -6.54
N PRO A 411 -8.58 -11.36 -6.67
CA PRO A 411 -9.95 -10.87 -6.49
C PRO A 411 -10.94 -11.54 -7.46
N GLU A 412 -10.50 -11.93 -8.65
CA GLU A 412 -11.31 -12.63 -9.66
C GLU A 412 -11.83 -13.99 -9.13
N ILE A 413 -11.04 -14.73 -8.34
CA ILE A 413 -11.49 -15.98 -7.69
C ILE A 413 -12.50 -15.67 -6.58
N VAL A 414 -12.22 -14.67 -5.73
CA VAL A 414 -13.08 -14.26 -4.59
C VAL A 414 -14.43 -13.70 -5.05
N LEU A 415 -14.46 -13.11 -6.24
CA LEU A 415 -15.68 -12.69 -6.94
C LEU A 415 -16.40 -13.88 -7.57
N HIS A 416 -15.76 -14.56 -8.52
CA HIS A 416 -16.47 -15.42 -9.47
C HIS A 416 -16.65 -16.86 -9.00
N CYS A 417 -15.77 -17.39 -8.14
CA CYS A 417 -15.86 -18.75 -7.61
C CYS A 417 -16.52 -18.84 -6.23
N ARG A 418 -17.19 -17.78 -5.76
CA ARG A 418 -17.72 -17.70 -4.39
C ARG A 418 -18.68 -18.84 -4.06
N THR A 419 -19.61 -19.11 -4.97
CA THR A 419 -20.63 -20.17 -4.84
C THR A 419 -19.98 -21.55 -4.70
N GLU A 420 -18.97 -21.83 -5.52
CA GLU A 420 -18.19 -23.07 -5.50
C GLU A 420 -17.37 -23.20 -4.22
N ILE A 421 -16.72 -22.12 -3.79
CA ILE A 421 -15.93 -22.09 -2.55
C ILE A 421 -16.81 -22.38 -1.34
N GLU A 422 -17.93 -21.67 -1.19
CA GLU A 422 -18.84 -21.80 -0.05
C GLU A 422 -19.54 -23.16 -0.02
N ALA A 423 -20.01 -23.67 -1.17
CA ALA A 423 -20.79 -24.92 -1.22
C ALA A 423 -19.95 -26.20 -1.30
N HIS A 424 -18.70 -26.15 -1.78
CA HIS A 424 -17.90 -27.34 -2.07
C HIS A 424 -16.48 -27.35 -1.48
N CYS A 425 -15.89 -26.18 -1.17
CA CYS A 425 -14.50 -26.07 -0.72
C CYS A 425 -14.36 -25.41 0.67
N SER A 426 -15.45 -25.26 1.41
CA SER A 426 -15.47 -24.73 2.77
C SER A 426 -14.56 -25.52 3.71
N GLY A 427 -13.78 -24.84 4.54
CA GLY A 427 -12.80 -25.47 5.44
C GLY A 427 -11.45 -25.80 4.80
N LEU A 428 -11.35 -25.89 3.47
CA LEU A 428 -10.09 -26.20 2.75
C LEU A 428 -9.17 -24.98 2.58
N HIS A 429 -9.09 -24.12 3.59
CA HIS A 429 -8.34 -22.87 3.52
C HIS A 429 -6.82 -23.09 3.59
N ARG A 430 -6.05 -22.26 2.86
CA ARG A 430 -4.57 -22.14 2.88
C ARG A 430 -3.84 -23.30 2.18
N LYS A 431 -2.53 -23.11 1.95
CA LYS A 431 -1.64 -24.07 1.24
C LYS A 431 -2.20 -24.59 -0.10
N GLY A 432 -2.93 -23.76 -0.85
CA GLY A 432 -3.47 -24.12 -2.18
C GLY A 432 -4.63 -25.13 -2.19
N ARG A 433 -5.07 -25.63 -1.02
CA ARG A 433 -6.13 -26.65 -0.92
C ARG A 433 -7.46 -26.18 -1.52
N THR A 434 -7.79 -24.89 -1.41
CA THR A 434 -8.96 -24.30 -2.07
C THR A 434 -8.85 -24.33 -3.60
N LEU A 435 -7.68 -23.99 -4.15
CA LEU A 435 -7.47 -23.94 -5.60
C LEU A 435 -7.56 -25.33 -6.22
N HIS A 436 -6.95 -26.34 -5.58
CA HIS A 436 -7.11 -27.73 -5.99
C HIS A 436 -8.56 -28.23 -5.91
N CYS A 437 -9.32 -27.83 -4.88
CA CYS A 437 -10.74 -28.13 -4.81
C CYS A 437 -11.51 -27.53 -6.00
N LEU A 438 -11.25 -26.27 -6.35
CA LEU A 438 -11.83 -25.65 -7.55
C LEU A 438 -11.38 -26.34 -8.84
N MET A 439 -10.10 -26.70 -9.00
CA MET A 439 -9.59 -27.45 -10.15
C MET A 439 -10.27 -28.81 -10.31
N ARG A 440 -10.51 -29.54 -9.22
CA ARG A 440 -11.23 -30.82 -9.22
C ARG A 440 -12.67 -30.70 -9.72
N ILE A 441 -13.41 -29.69 -9.25
CA ILE A 441 -14.80 -29.47 -9.69
C ILE A 441 -14.79 -28.99 -11.15
N GLY A 442 -13.87 -28.09 -11.51
CA GLY A 442 -13.68 -27.58 -12.87
C GLY A 442 -13.21 -28.61 -13.89
N ARG A 443 -12.60 -29.73 -13.43
CA ARG A 443 -12.27 -30.90 -14.25
C ARG A 443 -13.51 -31.72 -14.64
N GLY A 444 -14.56 -31.70 -13.82
CA GLY A 444 -15.79 -32.47 -14.01
C GLY A 444 -15.85 -33.82 -13.28
N ASP A 445 -15.04 -34.03 -12.22
CA ASP A 445 -15.06 -35.26 -11.41
C ASP A 445 -16.37 -35.49 -10.63
N ARG A 446 -17.24 -34.48 -10.60
CA ARG A 446 -18.55 -34.50 -9.94
C ARG A 446 -19.62 -33.98 -10.89
N SER A 447 -20.87 -34.34 -10.61
CA SER A 447 -22.07 -33.81 -11.31
C SER A 447 -22.32 -32.30 -11.09
N THR A 448 -21.38 -31.57 -10.48
CA THR A 448 -21.43 -30.12 -10.29
C THR A 448 -20.64 -29.46 -11.40
N THR A 449 -21.31 -28.69 -12.26
CA THR A 449 -20.65 -27.78 -13.21
C THR A 449 -20.21 -26.50 -12.50
N VAL A 450 -18.92 -26.16 -12.58
CA VAL A 450 -18.41 -24.83 -12.21
C VAL A 450 -18.96 -23.77 -13.16
N ASP A 451 -19.24 -22.56 -12.68
CA ASP A 451 -19.62 -21.45 -13.54
C ASP A 451 -18.51 -21.09 -14.54
N SER A 452 -18.89 -20.67 -15.75
CA SER A 452 -17.92 -20.37 -16.81
C SER A 452 -17.02 -19.18 -16.50
N VAL A 453 -17.47 -18.23 -15.68
CA VAL A 453 -16.65 -17.10 -15.21
C VAL A 453 -15.70 -17.54 -14.09
N CYS A 454 -16.13 -18.41 -13.17
CA CYS A 454 -15.21 -19.02 -12.20
C CYS A 454 -14.12 -19.84 -12.90
N GLN A 455 -14.49 -20.68 -13.87
CA GLN A 455 -13.54 -21.49 -14.64
C GLN A 455 -12.49 -20.61 -15.36
N SER A 456 -12.93 -19.48 -15.95
CA SER A 456 -12.04 -18.52 -16.61
C SER A 456 -11.13 -17.78 -15.62
N ALA A 457 -11.65 -17.40 -14.44
CA ALA A 457 -10.84 -16.81 -13.37
C ALA A 457 -9.76 -17.78 -12.85
N LEU A 458 -10.13 -19.05 -12.63
CA LEU A 458 -9.21 -20.12 -12.22
C LEU A 458 -8.12 -20.36 -13.27
N GLN A 459 -8.49 -20.47 -14.55
CA GLN A 459 -7.54 -20.58 -15.65
C GLN A 459 -6.57 -19.39 -15.70
N THR A 460 -7.08 -18.16 -15.51
CA THR A 460 -6.27 -16.92 -15.49
C THR A 460 -5.27 -16.93 -14.33
N LEU A 461 -5.68 -17.40 -13.15
CA LEU A 461 -4.77 -17.54 -12.00
C LEU A 461 -3.66 -18.56 -12.30
N ILE A 462 -4.01 -19.77 -12.75
CA ILE A 462 -3.04 -20.83 -13.09
C ILE A 462 -2.05 -20.35 -14.16
N GLN A 463 -2.52 -19.63 -15.18
CA GLN A 463 -1.63 -19.06 -16.22
C GLN A 463 -0.67 -17.99 -15.67
N SER A 464 -1.11 -17.17 -14.71
CA SER A 464 -0.25 -16.14 -14.08
C SER A 464 0.75 -16.73 -13.07
N ALA A 465 0.34 -17.78 -12.35
CA ALA A 465 1.16 -18.47 -11.37
C ALA A 465 2.16 -19.43 -12.02
N ASP A 466 1.82 -20.03 -13.16
CA ASP A 466 2.64 -20.99 -13.91
C ASP A 466 3.26 -22.13 -13.06
N PRO A 467 2.45 -22.89 -12.29
CA PRO A 467 2.92 -24.10 -11.61
C PRO A 467 3.36 -25.22 -12.58
N GLY A 468 3.11 -25.09 -13.89
CA GLY A 468 3.60 -26.00 -14.92
C GLY A 468 5.09 -25.84 -15.23
N ALA A 469 5.68 -24.67 -14.98
CA ALA A 469 7.13 -24.44 -15.12
C ALA A 469 7.94 -24.97 -13.93
N ASP A 470 7.40 -24.94 -12.71
CA ASP A 470 8.06 -25.45 -11.50
C ASP A 470 7.04 -25.94 -10.47
N TYR A 471 6.96 -27.25 -10.27
CA TYR A 471 6.05 -27.90 -9.31
C TYR A 471 6.18 -27.34 -7.88
N ARG A 472 7.31 -26.73 -7.50
CA ARG A 472 7.52 -26.14 -6.16
C ARG A 472 6.69 -24.88 -5.94
N ILE A 473 6.12 -24.30 -6.99
CA ILE A 473 5.10 -23.23 -6.91
C ILE A 473 3.83 -23.78 -6.28
N ASP A 474 3.44 -24.99 -6.66
CA ASP A 474 2.28 -25.69 -6.13
C ASP A 474 2.64 -26.45 -4.84
N ARG A 475 2.37 -25.83 -3.70
CA ARG A 475 2.64 -26.43 -2.39
C ARG A 475 1.80 -27.68 -2.12
N ALA A 476 0.57 -27.77 -2.63
CA ALA A 476 -0.31 -28.89 -2.36
C ALA A 476 0.07 -30.13 -3.19
N LEU A 477 0.46 -29.93 -4.46
CA LEU A 477 1.08 -30.96 -5.28
C LEU A 477 2.42 -31.42 -4.67
N ASN A 478 3.28 -30.49 -4.24
CA ASN A 478 4.57 -30.81 -3.65
C ASN A 478 4.44 -31.61 -2.32
N GLU A 479 3.58 -31.16 -1.39
CA GLU A 479 3.31 -31.90 -0.13
C GLU A 479 2.67 -33.29 -0.39
N ALA A 480 1.92 -33.48 -1.48
CA ALA A 480 1.33 -34.77 -1.84
C ALA A 480 2.29 -35.73 -2.58
N CYS A 481 3.18 -35.19 -3.42
CA CYS A 481 4.06 -35.98 -4.29
C CYS A 481 5.46 -36.24 -3.73
N GLU A 482 5.82 -35.72 -2.55
CA GLU A 482 7.17 -35.82 -1.98
C GLU A 482 7.73 -37.25 -1.98
N SER A 483 6.93 -38.25 -1.59
CA SER A 483 7.33 -39.67 -1.58
C SER A 483 7.63 -40.22 -2.98
N VAL A 484 6.82 -39.85 -3.98
CA VAL A 484 7.01 -40.23 -5.39
C VAL A 484 8.26 -39.56 -5.97
N ILE A 485 8.49 -38.29 -5.64
CA ILE A 485 9.70 -37.56 -6.05
C ILE A 485 10.96 -38.22 -5.47
N GLN A 486 10.97 -38.53 -4.17
CA GLN A 486 12.12 -39.14 -3.49
C GLN A 486 12.41 -40.60 -3.93
N THR A 487 11.40 -41.36 -4.36
CA THR A 487 11.55 -42.79 -4.74
C THR A 487 11.71 -43.01 -6.24
N ALA A 488 11.04 -42.23 -7.08
CA ALA A 488 11.07 -42.35 -8.54
C ALA A 488 11.95 -41.27 -9.20
N CYS A 489 11.65 -39.99 -8.93
CA CYS A 489 12.24 -38.86 -9.66
C CYS A 489 13.57 -38.35 -9.10
N LYS A 490 14.12 -38.98 -8.06
CA LYS A 490 15.39 -38.65 -7.36
C LYS A 490 16.65 -38.44 -8.22
N HIS A 491 16.60 -38.78 -9.50
CA HIS A 491 17.69 -38.60 -10.45
C HIS A 491 17.64 -37.22 -11.15
N ILE A 492 16.50 -36.55 -11.08
CA ILE A 492 16.25 -35.20 -11.58
C ILE A 492 16.57 -34.19 -10.46
N ARG A 493 16.99 -32.97 -10.82
CA ARG A 493 17.36 -31.93 -9.85
C ARG A 493 16.10 -31.26 -9.27
N ASN A 494 16.13 -30.94 -7.97
CA ASN A 494 15.01 -30.25 -7.31
C ASN A 494 14.76 -28.87 -7.94
N GLY A 495 13.56 -28.66 -8.49
CA GLY A 495 13.20 -27.44 -9.23
C GLY A 495 13.51 -27.46 -10.72
N ASP A 496 13.87 -28.62 -11.27
CA ASP A 496 13.91 -28.86 -12.70
C ASP A 496 12.48 -29.12 -13.22
N PRO A 497 12.02 -28.47 -14.31
CA PRO A 497 10.70 -28.69 -14.90
C PRO A 497 10.42 -30.17 -15.23
N MET A 498 11.46 -30.97 -15.51
CA MET A 498 11.32 -32.40 -15.81
C MET A 498 10.74 -33.25 -14.67
N ILE A 499 10.65 -32.73 -13.44
CA ILE A 499 9.99 -33.44 -12.32
C ILE A 499 8.50 -33.67 -12.62
N LEU A 500 7.79 -32.72 -13.23
CA LEU A 500 6.38 -32.94 -13.61
C LEU A 500 6.25 -34.04 -14.68
N SER A 501 7.15 -34.06 -15.67
CA SER A 501 7.19 -35.14 -16.67
C SER A 501 7.40 -36.51 -16.02
N CYS A 502 8.34 -36.62 -15.08
CA CYS A 502 8.60 -37.87 -14.36
C CYS A 502 7.42 -38.32 -13.48
N LEU A 503 6.71 -37.39 -12.84
CA LEU A 503 5.49 -37.70 -12.10
C LEU A 503 4.38 -38.19 -13.04
N MET A 504 4.21 -37.57 -14.21
CA MET A 504 3.27 -38.00 -15.24
C MET A 504 3.62 -39.39 -15.84
N GLU A 505 4.90 -39.69 -16.06
CA GLU A 505 5.38 -41.00 -16.50
C GLU A 505 5.08 -42.10 -15.47
N HIS A 506 5.08 -41.76 -14.19
CA HIS A 506 4.82 -42.70 -13.09
C HIS A 506 3.35 -42.83 -12.67
N LEU A 507 2.42 -42.07 -13.27
CA LEU A 507 1.01 -41.98 -12.90
C LEU A 507 0.32 -43.34 -12.66
N TYR A 508 0.48 -44.29 -13.59
CA TYR A 508 -0.15 -45.62 -13.51
C TYR A 508 0.80 -46.72 -13.00
N THR A 509 1.73 -46.38 -12.10
CA THR A 509 2.71 -47.32 -11.55
C THR A 509 2.58 -47.47 -10.04
N GLU A 510 3.00 -48.60 -9.48
CA GLU A 510 2.98 -48.91 -8.03
C GLU A 510 3.75 -47.91 -7.14
N LYS A 511 4.49 -46.96 -7.75
CA LYS A 511 5.18 -45.87 -7.03
C LYS A 511 4.30 -44.63 -6.82
N MET A 512 3.19 -44.50 -7.55
CA MET A 512 2.27 -43.38 -7.41
C MET A 512 1.43 -43.54 -6.15
N VAL A 513 1.11 -42.42 -5.50
CA VAL A 513 0.25 -42.35 -4.31
C VAL A 513 -1.02 -41.61 -4.69
N GLU A 514 -2.18 -42.08 -4.24
CA GLU A 514 -3.52 -41.56 -4.56
C GLU A 514 -3.63 -40.02 -4.41
N ASP A 515 -3.08 -39.44 -3.34
CA ASP A 515 -3.06 -37.98 -3.15
C ASP A 515 -2.22 -37.26 -4.24
N CYS A 516 -1.07 -37.81 -4.62
CA CYS A 516 -0.25 -37.24 -5.70
C CYS A 516 -0.94 -37.39 -7.06
N GLU A 517 -1.53 -38.56 -7.35
CA GLU A 517 -2.29 -38.83 -8.58
C GLU A 517 -3.42 -37.81 -8.75
N HIS A 518 -4.24 -37.62 -7.71
CA HIS A 518 -5.33 -36.65 -7.71
C HIS A 518 -4.84 -35.22 -7.95
N ARG A 519 -3.81 -34.75 -7.21
CA ARG A 519 -3.27 -33.38 -7.36
C ARG A 519 -2.66 -33.14 -8.73
N LEU A 520 -1.95 -34.13 -9.27
CA LEU A 520 -1.29 -34.05 -10.56
C LEU A 520 -2.31 -34.00 -11.70
N LEU A 521 -3.34 -34.84 -11.66
CA LEU A 521 -4.44 -34.82 -12.64
C LEU A 521 -5.36 -33.59 -12.50
N GLU A 522 -5.49 -33.01 -11.31
CA GLU A 522 -6.18 -31.72 -11.09
C GLU A 522 -5.43 -30.59 -11.82
N LEU A 523 -4.11 -30.51 -11.63
CA LEU A 523 -3.27 -29.51 -12.29
C LEU A 523 -3.18 -29.73 -13.81
N GLN A 524 -2.97 -30.97 -14.25
CA GLN A 524 -2.75 -31.32 -15.67
C GLN A 524 -3.85 -30.74 -16.58
N TYR A 525 -5.11 -30.85 -16.16
CA TYR A 525 -6.27 -30.36 -16.91
C TYR A 525 -6.16 -28.87 -17.30
N PHE A 526 -5.60 -28.03 -16.41
CA PHE A 526 -5.49 -26.59 -16.63
C PHE A 526 -4.25 -26.23 -17.45
N ILE A 527 -3.11 -26.89 -17.22
CA ILE A 527 -1.85 -26.61 -17.93
C ILE A 527 -1.78 -27.22 -19.34
N SER A 528 -2.51 -28.30 -19.63
CA SER A 528 -2.40 -29.02 -20.90
C SER A 528 -3.37 -28.54 -22.00
N ARG A 529 -4.17 -27.49 -21.73
CA ARG A 529 -5.24 -27.04 -22.62
C ARG A 529 -5.01 -25.61 -23.07
N ASP A 530 -4.93 -25.45 -24.39
CA ASP A 530 -4.72 -24.17 -25.07
C ASP A 530 -6.08 -23.47 -25.24
N TRP A 531 -6.61 -22.88 -24.16
CA TRP A 531 -7.92 -22.19 -24.14
C TRP A 531 -7.81 -20.85 -24.91
N LYS A 532 -8.52 -20.74 -26.04
CA LYS A 532 -8.51 -19.58 -26.97
C LYS A 532 -9.93 -19.14 -27.32
#